data_AF-A0A8T5H2H5-F1
#
_entry.id   AF-A0A8T5H2H5-F1
#
_cell.length_a   1.000
_cell.length_b   1.000
_cell.length_c   1.000
_cell.angle_alpha   90.00
_cell.angle_beta   90.00
_cell.angle_gamma   90.00
#
_symmetry.space_group_name_H-M   'P 1'
#
loop_
_entity.id
_entity.type
_entity.pdbx_description
1 polymer ?
#
loop_
_entity_poly.entity_id
_entity_poly.type
_entity_poly.pdbx_seq_one_letter_code
_entity_poly.pdbx_strand_id
1 'polypeptide(L)' 'MAKDNKIRMPSGQGGLTRYYDEYKSRLEISPMTVVVVCVAIMVIILFLYMFGSAWIG' A
#
# COMPACT_ATOMS: atom_id res chain seq x y z
N MET A 1 16.58 -44.06 32.64
CA MET A 1 17.10 -44.07 31.26
C MET A 1 16.22 -43.31 30.24
N ALA A 2 15.08 -42.71 30.61
CA ALA A 2 14.17 -42.01 29.67
C ALA A 2 14.09 -40.48 29.87
N LYS A 3 15.07 -39.87 30.55
CA LYS A 3 15.12 -38.42 30.85
C LYS A 3 16.19 -37.67 30.05
N ASP A 4 17.02 -38.39 29.29
CA ASP A 4 18.19 -37.85 28.58
C ASP A 4 18.01 -37.75 27.06
N ASN A 5 16.87 -38.19 26.54
CA ASN A 5 16.61 -38.13 25.11
C ASN A 5 16.04 -36.74 24.75
N LYS A 6 16.93 -35.79 24.42
CA LYS A 6 16.57 -34.53 23.75
C LYS A 6 16.04 -34.85 22.35
N ILE A 7 14.79 -35.30 22.28
CA ILE A 7 14.07 -35.49 21.02
C ILE A 7 13.87 -34.09 20.43
N ARG A 8 14.68 -33.75 19.42
CA ARG A 8 14.47 -32.56 18.59
C ARG A 8 13.30 -32.87 17.67
N MET A 9 12.16 -32.25 17.93
CA MET A 9 11.02 -32.33 17.02
C MET A 9 11.45 -31.65 15.70
N PRO A 10 11.35 -32.33 14.54
CA PRO A 10 11.58 -31.67 13.26
C PRO A 10 10.56 -30.54 13.12
N SER A 11 11.03 -29.39 12.62
CA SER A 11 10.21 -28.21 12.39
C SER A 11 9.10 -28.51 11.38
N GLY A 12 7.98 -29.06 11.88
CA GLY A 12 6.68 -29.06 11.20
C GLY A 12 6.09 -27.65 11.13
N GLN A 13 6.93 -26.66 10.84
CA GLN A 13 6.56 -25.27 10.73
C GLN A 13 6.59 -24.92 9.25
N GLY A 14 5.49 -25.25 8.57
CA GLY A 14 5.05 -24.53 7.37
C GLY A 14 4.74 -23.07 7.74
N GLY A 15 5.78 -22.35 8.17
CA GLY A 15 5.69 -21.04 8.81
C GLY A 15 6.90 -20.16 8.53
N LEU A 16 7.67 -20.48 7.48
CA LEU A 16 8.77 -19.66 6.99
C LEU A 16 8.53 -19.05 5.61
N THR A 17 7.44 -19.39 4.91
CA THR A 17 7.00 -18.53 3.81
C THR A 17 6.08 -17.47 4.39
N ARG A 18 6.68 -16.48 5.03
CA ARG A 18 6.04 -15.17 5.10
C ARG A 18 5.88 -14.73 3.66
N TYR A 19 4.70 -14.86 3.09
CA TYR A 19 4.24 -14.12 1.90
C TYR A 19 4.09 -12.61 2.22
N TYR A 20 4.84 -12.12 3.21
CA TYR A 20 5.15 -10.72 3.45
C TYR A 20 6.59 -10.48 3.00
N ASP A 21 7.03 -11.14 1.94
CA ASP A 21 8.03 -10.51 1.07
C ASP A 21 7.29 -9.35 0.40
N GLU A 22 7.07 -8.34 1.24
CA GLU A 22 6.46 -7.07 0.97
C GLU A 22 7.15 -6.59 -0.28
N TYR A 23 6.44 -6.58 -1.40
CA TYR A 23 6.87 -5.78 -2.53
C TYR A 23 6.87 -4.34 -2.03
N LYS A 24 7.97 -3.94 -1.39
CA LYS A 24 8.30 -2.57 -1.06
C LYS A 24 8.50 -1.91 -2.40
N SER A 25 7.38 -1.46 -2.97
CA SER A 25 7.36 -0.72 -4.22
C SER A 25 8.42 0.36 -4.07
N ARG A 26 9.37 0.45 -5.01
CA ARG A 26 10.42 1.49 -4.94
C ARG A 26 9.82 2.90 -4.94
N LEU A 27 8.55 3.02 -5.31
CA LEU A 27 7.69 4.19 -5.19
C LEU A 27 6.48 3.83 -4.32
N GLU A 28 6.55 4.16 -3.04
CA GLU A 28 5.41 4.19 -2.13
C GLU A 28 4.85 5.62 -2.11
N ILE A 29 3.66 5.81 -2.68
CA ILE A 29 2.97 7.09 -2.60
C ILE A 29 2.27 7.14 -1.23
N SER A 30 2.61 8.16 -0.44
CA SER A 30 1.96 8.35 0.84
C SER A 30 0.45 8.59 0.65
N PRO A 31 -0.43 8.03 1.50
CA PRO A 31 -1.87 8.26 1.39
C PRO A 31 -2.25 9.75 1.37
N MET A 32 -1.46 10.58 2.06
CA MET A 32 -1.61 12.04 2.07
C MET A 32 -1.42 12.65 0.68
N THR A 33 -0.45 12.17 -0.10
CA THR A 33 -0.23 12.62 -1.49
C THR A 33 -1.44 12.34 -2.37
N VAL A 34 -2.08 11.18 -2.20
CA VAL A 34 -3.29 10.80 -2.96
C VAL A 34 -4.44 11.77 -2.66
N VAL A 35 -4.66 12.08 -1.38
CA VAL A 35 -5.69 13.03 -0.95
C VAL A 35 -5.45 14.42 -1.53
N VAL A 36 -4.21 14.92 -1.48
CA VAL A 36 -3.86 16.23 -2.04
C VAL A 36 -4.10 16.29 -3.54
N VAL A 37 -3.73 15.24 -4.29
CA VAL A 37 -3.99 15.16 -5.74
C VAL A 37 -5.49 15.16 -6.05
N CYS A 38 -6.29 14.42 -5.28
CA CYS A 38 -7.76 14.43 -5.44
C CYS A 38 -8.36 15.83 -5.24
N VAL A 39 -7.94 16.54 -4.18
CA VAL A 39 -8.41 17.91 -3.93
C VAL A 39 -7.97 18.86 -5.04
N ALA A 40 -6.73 18.75 -5.51
CA ALA A 40 -6.23 19.58 -6.62
C ALA A 40 -7.04 19.38 -7.90
N ILE A 41 -7.36 18.13 -8.26
CA ILE A 41 -8.20 17.81 -9.42
C ILE A 41 -9.61 18.40 -9.25
N MET A 42 -10.20 18.29 -8.05
CA MET A 42 -11.52 18.85 -7.76
C MET A 42 -11.54 20.37 -7.99
N VAL A 43 -10.52 21.09 -7.53
CA VAL A 43 -10.41 22.55 -7.72
C VAL A 43 -10.29 22.89 -9.21
N ILE A 44 -9.49 22.15 -9.97
CA ILE A 44 -9.33 22.36 -11.42
C ILE A 44 -10.66 22.16 -12.15
N ILE A 45 -11.42 21.11 -11.81
CA ILE A 45 -12.74 20.86 -12.41
C ILE A 45 -13.70 22.00 -12.10
N LEU A 46 -13.75 22.49 -10.85
CA LEU A 46 -14.60 23.62 -10.48
C LEU A 46 -14.21 24.90 -11.21
N PHE A 47 -12.91 25.17 -11.32
CA PHE A 47 -12.40 26.32 -12.04
C PHE A 47 -12.77 26.24 -13.52
N LEU A 48 -12.60 25.08 -14.15
CA LEU A 48 -12.98 24.87 -15.55
C LEU A 48 -14.50 24.94 -15.75
N TYR A 49 -15.30 24.48 -14.79
CA TYR A 49 -16.76 24.59 -14.88
C TYR A 49 -17.22 26.05 -14.82
N MET A 50 -16.60 26.85 -13.94
CA MET A 50 -16.96 28.26 -13.77
C MET A 50 -16.45 29.16 -14.89
N PHE A 51 -15.22 28.95 -15.35
CA PHE A 51 -14.56 29.82 -16.34
C PHE A 51 -14.53 29.23 -17.75
N GLY A 52 -14.64 27.91 -17.90
CA GLY A 52 -14.61 27.24 -19.20
C GLY A 52 -15.83 27.55 -20.06
N SER A 53 -17.00 27.82 -19.44
CA SER A 53 -18.18 28.31 -20.17
C SER A 53 -17.93 29.67 -20.85
N ALA A 54 -16.99 30.48 -20.35
CA ALA A 54 -16.62 31.78 -20.91
C ALA A 54 -15.43 31.73 -21.88
N TRP A 55 -14.69 30.62 -21.92
CA TRP A 55 -13.50 30.45 -22.77
C TRP A 55 -13.74 29.51 -23.97
N ILE A 56 -14.72 28.60 -23.87
CA ILE A 56 -15.06 27.59 -24.89
C ILE A 56 -16.42 27.88 -25.56
N GLY A 57 -17.22 28.83 -25.04
CA GLY A 57 -18.43 29.36 -25.68
C GLY A 57 -18.20 30.76 -26.22
#